data_AF-A0AAJ2S3Z2-F1
#
_entry.id   AF-A0AAJ2S3Z2-F1
#
_cell.length_a   1.000
_cell.length_b   1.000
_cell.length_c   1.000
_cell.angle_alpha   90.00
_cell.angle_beta   90.00
_cell.angle_gamma   90.00
#
_symmetry.space_group_name_H-M   'P 1'
#
loop_
_entity.id
_entity.type
_entity.pdbx_description
1 polymer ?
#
loop_
_entity_poly.entity_id
_entity_poly.type
_entity_poly.pdbx_seq_one_letter_code
_entity_poly.pdbx_strand_id
1 'polypeptide(L)'
;MNISGLFRSIPVARLPSYTSSEVRHSAKNFINELKGIKNTAETKGSKVSSMYQKTENYAAKLAKSADKGNIKDTLKNVSKLEKHSEALFSATGSPFTKSAIAAAREERLNIYSLLANNKLSLR
;
A
#
# COMPACT_ATOMS: atom_id res chain seq x y z
N MET A 1 -2.28 35.49 33.89
CA MET A 1 -1.43 34.28 34.05
C MET A 1 -1.95 33.24 33.08
N ASN A 2 -1.12 32.81 32.12
CA ASN A 2 -1.51 31.95 31.00
C ASN A 2 -1.85 30.52 31.45
N ILE A 3 -3.07 30.08 31.15
CA ILE A 3 -3.49 28.68 31.29
C ILE A 3 -3.16 28.01 29.95
N SER A 4 -1.88 27.66 29.77
CA SER A 4 -1.42 26.99 28.55
C SER A 4 -2.05 25.60 28.45
N GLY A 5 -2.79 25.40 27.36
CA GLY A 5 -3.64 24.27 27.03
C GLY A 5 -3.06 22.89 27.32
N LEU A 6 -3.80 22.15 28.15
CA LEU A 6 -3.79 20.69 28.17
C LEU A 6 -4.52 20.18 26.91
N PHE A 7 -3.88 20.27 25.74
CA PHE A 7 -4.29 19.47 24.60
C PHE A 7 -3.96 18.00 24.91
N ARG A 8 -4.89 17.32 25.58
CA ARG A 8 -4.90 15.86 25.64
C ARG A 8 -5.10 15.40 24.20
N SER A 9 -4.01 15.07 23.51
CA SER A 9 -4.08 14.39 22.23
C SER A 9 -4.84 13.08 22.48
N ILE A 10 -6.03 12.99 21.90
CA ILE A 10 -6.81 11.75 21.91
C ILE A 10 -5.87 10.65 21.42
N PRO A 11 -5.72 9.51 22.14
CA PRO A 11 -4.84 8.45 21.71
C PRO A 11 -5.27 8.02 20.30
N VAL A 12 -4.44 8.34 19.30
CA VAL A 12 -4.67 7.94 17.92
C VAL A 12 -4.54 6.42 17.89
N ALA A 13 -5.57 5.73 17.39
CA ALA A 13 -5.55 4.28 17.28
C ALA A 13 -4.30 3.85 16.47
N ARG A 14 -3.45 3.03 17.09
CA ARG A 14 -2.19 2.56 16.51
C ARG A 14 -2.27 1.09 16.12
N LEU A 15 -1.65 0.74 15.00
CA LEU A 15 -1.42 -0.66 14.65
C LEU A 15 -0.60 -1.34 15.76
N PRO A 16 -0.93 -2.59 16.12
CA PRO A 16 0.00 -3.42 16.87
C PRO A 16 1.37 -3.45 16.17
N SER A 17 2.46 -3.43 16.93
CA SER A 17 3.82 -3.34 16.39
C SER A 17 4.15 -4.47 15.41
N TYR A 18 3.71 -5.70 15.71
CA TYR A 18 3.85 -6.83 14.81
C TYR A 18 3.14 -6.60 13.47
N THR A 19 1.85 -6.25 13.51
CA THR A 19 1.02 -5.96 12.33
C THR A 19 1.59 -4.81 11.50
N SER A 20 2.10 -3.77 12.17
CA SER A 20 2.80 -2.65 11.53
C SER A 20 4.04 -3.12 10.74
N SER A 21 4.87 -3.97 11.35
CA SER A 21 6.08 -4.53 10.72
C SER A 21 5.75 -5.40 9.51
N GLU A 22 4.78 -6.31 9.65
CA GLU A 22 4.37 -7.21 8.57
C GLU A 22 3.75 -6.47 7.39
N VAL A 23 2.84 -5.51 7.66
CA VAL A 23 2.26 -4.67 6.59
C VAL A 23 3.35 -3.85 5.89
N ARG A 24 4.32 -3.32 6.64
CA ARG A 24 5.47 -2.61 6.05
C ARG A 24 6.33 -3.54 5.20
N HIS A 25 6.57 -4.76 5.65
CA HIS A 25 7.36 -5.76 4.92
C HIS A 25 6.69 -6.10 3.59
N SER A 26 5.42 -6.51 3.61
CA SER A 26 4.67 -6.82 2.40
C SER A 26 4.53 -5.62 1.46
N ALA A 27 4.36 -4.40 1.99
CA ALA A 27 4.32 -3.20 1.14
C ALA A 27 5.66 -2.93 0.43
N LYS A 28 6.80 -3.25 1.05
CA LYS A 28 8.12 -3.16 0.40
C LYS A 28 8.31 -4.25 -0.64
N ASN A 29 7.90 -5.49 -0.35
CA ASN A 29 7.97 -6.59 -1.31
C ASN A 29 7.09 -6.29 -2.53
N PHE A 30 5.88 -5.79 -2.31
CA PHE A 30 5.00 -5.31 -3.37
C PHE A 30 5.71 -4.31 -4.31
N ILE A 31 6.41 -3.31 -3.76
CA ILE A 31 7.16 -2.33 -4.57
C ILE A 31 8.29 -3.00 -5.35
N ASN A 32 8.97 -3.98 -4.74
CA ASN A 32 10.01 -4.73 -5.42
C ASN A 32 9.46 -5.53 -6.61
N GLU A 33 8.36 -6.25 -6.42
CA GLU A 33 7.68 -6.99 -7.49
C GLU A 33 7.14 -6.06 -8.58
N LEU A 34 6.65 -4.88 -8.20
CA LEU A 34 6.14 -3.88 -9.13
C LEU A 34 7.19 -3.49 -10.18
N LYS A 35 8.49 -3.48 -9.83
CA LYS A 35 9.58 -3.15 -10.77
C LYS A 35 9.57 -4.05 -12.00
N GLY A 36 9.13 -5.31 -11.88
CA GLY A 36 9.00 -6.25 -13.01
C GLY A 36 7.98 -5.81 -14.06
N ILE A 37 7.12 -4.84 -13.75
CA ILE A 37 6.07 -4.32 -14.64
C ILE A 37 6.46 -2.96 -15.24
N LYS A 38 7.51 -2.31 -14.72
CA LYS A 38 7.88 -0.92 -15.04
C LYS A 38 8.07 -0.69 -16.54
N ASN A 39 8.91 -1.49 -17.18
CA ASN A 39 9.22 -1.35 -18.61
C ASN A 39 7.95 -1.51 -19.48
N THR A 40 7.08 -2.46 -19.14
CA THR A 40 5.80 -2.65 -19.84
C THR A 40 4.85 -1.47 -19.63
N ALA A 41 4.83 -0.88 -18.43
CA ALA A 41 4.03 0.30 -18.16
C ALA A 41 4.51 1.53 -18.94
N GLU A 42 5.82 1.72 -19.05
CA GLU A 42 6.44 2.83 -19.80
C GLU A 42 6.20 2.70 -21.30
N THR A 43 6.38 1.49 -21.86
CA THR A 43 6.17 1.22 -23.29
C THR A 43 4.72 1.32 -23.74
N LYS A 44 3.75 1.04 -22.86
CA LYS A 44 2.32 1.25 -23.14
C LYS A 44 1.87 2.71 -23.15
N GLY A 45 2.77 3.65 -22.80
CA GLY A 45 2.55 5.07 -22.90
C GLY A 45 2.28 5.78 -21.57
N SER A 46 2.21 7.11 -21.64
CA SER A 46 2.21 8.02 -20.47
C SER A 46 1.09 7.74 -19.47
N LYS A 47 -0.10 7.34 -19.94
CA LYS A 47 -1.24 7.00 -19.08
C LYS A 47 -0.94 5.80 -18.19
N VAL A 48 -0.35 4.74 -18.73
CA VAL A 48 -0.03 3.51 -17.98
C VAL A 48 1.18 3.73 -17.08
N SER A 49 2.19 4.47 -17.55
CA SER A 49 3.31 4.93 -16.71
C SER A 49 2.83 5.75 -15.50
N SER A 50 1.84 6.63 -15.68
CA SER A 50 1.23 7.36 -14.56
C SER A 50 0.49 6.43 -13.58
N MET A 51 -0.15 5.36 -14.06
CA MET A 51 -0.74 4.34 -13.19
C MET A 51 0.32 3.60 -12.36
N TYR A 52 1.46 3.28 -12.98
CA TYR A 52 2.61 2.69 -12.28
C TYR A 52 3.08 3.60 -11.15
N GLN A 53 3.37 4.87 -11.45
CA GLN A 53 3.86 5.85 -10.46
C GLN A 53 2.88 6.05 -9.30
N LYS A 54 1.57 6.09 -9.59
CA LYS A 54 0.54 6.19 -8.55
C LYS A 54 0.53 4.95 -7.66
N THR A 55 0.61 3.77 -8.27
CA THR A 55 0.64 2.49 -7.54
C THR A 55 1.85 2.41 -6.62
N GLU A 56 3.04 2.72 -7.13
CA GLU A 56 4.29 2.76 -6.37
C GLU A 56 4.22 3.77 -5.21
N ASN A 57 3.72 4.98 -5.47
CA ASN A 57 3.56 6.02 -4.46
C ASN A 57 2.62 5.60 -3.32
N TYR A 58 1.49 4.95 -3.63
CA TYR A 58 0.57 4.48 -2.59
C TYR A 58 1.14 3.30 -1.79
N ALA A 59 1.90 2.40 -2.42
CA ALA A 59 2.61 1.35 -1.69
C ALA A 59 3.69 1.94 -0.76
N ALA A 60 4.43 2.96 -1.21
CA ALA A 60 5.42 3.64 -0.37
C ALA A 60 4.76 4.40 0.81
N LYS A 61 3.64 5.08 0.55
CA LYS A 61 2.84 5.73 1.61
C LYS A 61 2.29 4.72 2.60
N LEU A 62 1.84 3.56 2.12
CA LEU A 62 1.37 2.46 2.96
C LEU A 62 2.49 1.95 3.89
N ALA A 63 3.66 1.67 3.35
CA ALA A 63 4.82 1.25 4.14
C ALA A 63 5.16 2.27 5.23
N LYS A 64 5.11 3.57 4.89
CA LYS A 64 5.39 4.67 5.83
C LYS A 64 4.29 4.86 6.87
N SER A 65 3.01 4.72 6.52
CA SER A 65 1.90 4.83 7.48
C SER A 65 1.86 3.63 8.42
N ALA A 66 2.17 2.43 7.90
CA ALA A 66 2.29 1.22 8.68
C ALA A 66 3.41 1.35 9.72
N ASP A 67 4.60 1.78 9.33
CA ASP A 67 5.76 2.01 10.22
C ASP A 67 5.46 2.98 11.37
N LYS A 68 4.64 4.01 11.09
CA LYS A 68 4.17 4.97 12.11
C LYS A 68 3.04 4.44 12.99
N GLY A 69 2.55 3.24 12.71
CA GLY A 69 1.36 2.66 13.32
C GLY A 69 0.07 3.40 13.00
N ASN A 70 0.01 4.29 12.01
CA ASN A 70 -1.18 5.11 11.76
C ASN A 70 -2.24 4.28 11.01
N ILE A 71 -3.25 3.79 11.73
CA ILE A 71 -4.31 2.92 11.18
C ILE A 71 -5.09 3.63 10.07
N LYS A 72 -5.53 4.86 10.31
CA LYS A 72 -6.37 5.62 9.37
C LYS A 72 -5.69 5.79 8.02
N ASP A 73 -4.42 6.23 8.04
CA ASP A 73 -3.66 6.40 6.81
C ASP A 73 -3.31 5.06 6.16
N THR A 74 -3.03 4.02 6.96
CA THR A 74 -2.78 2.66 6.45
C THR A 74 -3.98 2.16 5.66
N LEU A 75 -5.18 2.18 6.25
CA LEU A 75 -6.42 1.75 5.58
C LEU A 75 -6.70 2.57 4.31
N LYS A 76 -6.56 3.90 4.39
CA LYS A 76 -6.70 4.78 3.22
C LYS A 76 -5.73 4.42 2.11
N ASN A 77 -4.46 4.17 2.44
CA ASN A 77 -3.42 3.86 1.47
C ASN A 77 -3.60 2.47 0.86
N VAL A 78 -4.06 1.47 1.62
CA VAL A 78 -4.42 0.14 1.09
C VAL A 78 -5.52 0.24 0.05
N SER A 79 -6.63 0.94 0.37
CA SER A 79 -7.73 1.11 -0.59
C SER A 79 -7.29 1.81 -1.89
N LYS A 80 -6.45 2.84 -1.78
CA LYS A 80 -5.89 3.52 -2.95
C LYS A 80 -4.92 2.62 -3.73
N LEU A 81 -4.08 1.85 -3.03
CA LEU A 81 -3.15 0.91 -3.63
C LEU A 81 -3.89 -0.14 -4.46
N GLU A 82 -4.97 -0.72 -3.94
CA GLU A 82 -5.83 -1.66 -4.67
C GLU A 82 -6.40 -1.04 -5.94
N LYS A 83 -7.09 0.10 -5.81
CA LYS A 83 -7.69 0.76 -6.97
C LYS A 83 -6.68 1.00 -8.10
N HIS A 84 -5.48 1.47 -7.75
CA HIS A 84 -4.46 1.81 -8.75
C HIS A 84 -3.72 0.59 -9.29
N SER A 85 -3.41 -0.39 -8.43
CA SER A 85 -2.75 -1.63 -8.83
C SER A 85 -3.64 -2.48 -9.74
N GLU A 86 -4.94 -2.61 -9.48
CA GLU A 86 -5.84 -3.36 -10.37
C GLU A 86 -5.95 -2.75 -11.76
N ALA A 87 -6.05 -1.42 -11.84
CA ALA A 87 -6.04 -0.71 -13.12
C ALA A 87 -4.72 -0.92 -13.86
N LEU A 88 -3.58 -0.84 -13.16
CA LEU A 88 -2.26 -1.08 -13.73
C LEU A 88 -2.11 -2.53 -14.23
N PHE A 89 -2.46 -3.52 -13.41
CA PHE A 89 -2.34 -4.94 -13.74
C PHE A 89 -3.20 -5.30 -14.95
N SER A 90 -4.39 -4.72 -15.04
CA SER A 90 -5.25 -4.90 -16.21
C SER A 90 -4.62 -4.30 -17.47
N ALA A 91 -4.04 -3.10 -17.38
CA ALA A 91 -3.41 -2.44 -18.53
C ALA A 91 -2.10 -3.12 -18.98
N THR A 92 -1.37 -3.73 -18.04
CA THR A 92 -0.02 -4.29 -18.26
C THR A 92 0.00 -5.81 -18.35
N GLY A 93 -1.14 -6.49 -18.21
CA GLY A 93 -1.27 -7.95 -18.28
C GLY A 93 -0.71 -8.50 -19.59
N SER A 94 0.30 -9.36 -19.48
CA SER A 94 0.94 -10.05 -20.60
C SER A 94 1.68 -11.29 -20.07
N PRO A 95 2.11 -12.23 -20.93
CA PRO A 95 2.97 -13.33 -20.52
C PRO A 95 4.27 -12.87 -19.83
N PHE A 96 4.83 -11.73 -20.25
CA PHE A 96 6.09 -11.19 -19.72
C PHE A 96 5.96 -10.61 -18.31
N THR A 97 4.79 -10.05 -17.97
CA THR A 97 4.54 -9.41 -16.66
C THR A 97 3.76 -10.30 -15.70
N LYS A 98 3.28 -11.46 -16.14
CA LYS A 98 2.38 -12.34 -15.39
C LYS A 98 2.93 -12.71 -14.01
N SER A 99 4.19 -13.11 -13.92
CA SER A 99 4.81 -13.51 -12.65
C SER A 99 4.92 -12.35 -11.67
N ALA A 100 5.37 -11.18 -12.13
CA ALA A 100 5.47 -9.97 -11.30
C ALA A 100 4.08 -9.49 -10.81
N ILE A 101 3.06 -9.55 -11.68
CA ILE A 101 1.67 -9.22 -11.30
C ILE A 101 1.16 -10.21 -10.25
N ALA A 102 1.43 -11.51 -10.40
CA ALA A 102 1.01 -12.52 -9.44
C ALA A 102 1.68 -12.28 -8.07
N ALA A 103 3.01 -12.11 -8.02
CA ALA A 103 3.74 -11.85 -6.79
C ALA A 103 3.28 -10.55 -6.09
N ALA A 104 3.06 -9.47 -6.85
CA ALA A 104 2.51 -8.24 -6.30
C ALA A 104 1.07 -8.42 -5.76
N ARG A 105 0.24 -9.28 -6.38
CA ARG A 105 -1.10 -9.61 -5.86
C ARG A 105 -1.01 -10.39 -4.55
N GLU A 106 -0.11 -11.36 -4.44
CA GLU A 106 0.12 -12.10 -3.20
C GLU A 106 0.49 -11.17 -2.05
N GLU A 107 1.41 -10.22 -2.26
CA GLU A 107 1.76 -9.26 -1.21
C GLU A 107 0.59 -8.34 -0.83
N ARG A 108 -0.26 -7.99 -1.78
CA ARG A 108 -1.51 -7.26 -1.49
C ARG A 108 -2.46 -8.11 -0.64
N LEU A 109 -2.60 -9.40 -0.93
CA LEU A 109 -3.42 -10.34 -0.15
C LEU A 109 -2.86 -10.54 1.26
N ASN A 110 -1.53 -10.60 1.42
CA ASN A 110 -0.87 -10.64 2.73
C ASN A 110 -1.26 -9.41 3.56
N ILE A 111 -1.18 -8.21 2.99
CA ILE A 111 -1.60 -6.97 3.65
C ILE A 111 -3.07 -7.05 4.11
N TYR A 112 -3.98 -7.50 3.25
CA TYR A 112 -5.39 -7.63 3.61
C TYR A 112 -5.61 -8.63 4.75
N SER A 113 -4.97 -9.79 4.66
CA SER A 113 -5.06 -10.84 5.69
C SER A 113 -4.57 -10.33 7.05
N LEU A 114 -3.44 -9.61 7.06
CA LEU A 114 -2.89 -8.99 8.26
C LEU A 114 -3.85 -7.97 8.88
N LEU A 115 -4.47 -7.11 8.08
CA LEU A 115 -5.43 -6.13 8.56
C LEU A 115 -6.70 -6.79 9.10
N ALA A 116 -7.25 -7.77 8.37
CA ALA A 116 -8.46 -8.51 8.76
C ALA A 116 -8.27 -9.30 10.05
N ASN A 117 -7.13 -10.01 10.20
CA ASN A 117 -6.78 -10.77 11.41
C ASN A 117 -6.67 -9.87 12.65
N ASN A 118 -6.37 -8.58 12.45
CA ASN A 118 -6.32 -7.57 13.50
C ASN A 118 -7.64 -6.79 13.66
N LYS A 119 -8.73 -7.26 13.03
CA LYS A 119 -10.06 -6.64 13.04
C LYS A 119 -10.07 -5.21 12.52
N LEU A 120 -9.13 -4.87 11.63
CA LEU A 120 -9.06 -3.60 10.95
C LEU A 120 -9.74 -3.74 9.59
N SER A 121 -10.79 -2.97 9.36
CA SER A 121 -11.55 -3.04 8.11
C SER A 121 -11.52 -1.74 7.33
N LEU A 122 -11.53 -1.88 6.01
CA LEU A 122 -11.87 -0.82 5.07
C LEU A 122 -13.40 -0.62 5.14
N ARG A 123 -13.89 0.12 6.13
CA ARG A 123 -15.29 0.60 6.11
C ARG A 123 -15.44 1.80 5.18
#